data_AF-A0A928X1R9-F1
#
_entry.id   AF-A0A928X1R9-F1
#
_cell.length_a   1.000
_cell.length_b   1.000
_cell.length_c   1.000
_cell.angle_alpha   90.00
_cell.angle_beta   90.00
_cell.angle_gamma   90.00
#
_symmetry.space_group_name_H-M   'P 1'
#
loop_
_entity.id
_entity.type
_entity.pdbx_description
1 polymer ?
#
loop_
_entity_poly.entity_id
_entity_poly.type
_entity_poly.pdbx_seq_one_letter_code
_entity_poly.pdbx_strand_id
1 'polypeptide(L)'
;MRAFAKIWIGQLVSTIGSYMTVFALMIWIWQETGSATTLALVTFFSQLPRIAVTPFAGVIVDRFPRKRLMLLGDIVAAAGTLVVGLLFWQGQLQLWHLYVVVTLLSL
;
A
#
# COMPACT_ATOMS: atom_id res chain seq x y z
N MET A 1 -2.72 -3.29 -28.89
CA MET A 1 -2.58 -4.45 -27.98
C MET A 1 -1.21 -4.54 -27.29
N ARG A 2 -0.08 -4.44 -28.00
CA ARG A 2 1.27 -4.54 -27.38
C ARG A 2 1.54 -3.53 -26.24
N ALA A 3 1.07 -2.29 -26.35
CA ALA A 3 1.22 -1.29 -25.29
C ALA A 3 0.34 -1.59 -24.05
N PHE A 4 -0.87 -2.12 -24.26
CA PHE A 4 -1.76 -2.54 -23.18
C PHE A 4 -1.18 -3.73 -22.40
N ALA A 5 -0.64 -4.73 -23.11
CA ALA A 5 0.00 -5.89 -22.47
C ALA A 5 1.18 -5.50 -21.57
N LYS A 6 2.01 -4.53 -21.99
CA LYS A 6 3.12 -4.03 -21.15
C LYS A 6 2.63 -3.37 -19.86
N ILE A 7 1.61 -2.51 -19.95
CA ILE A 7 1.01 -1.86 -18.77
C ILE A 7 0.38 -2.93 -17.86
N TRP A 8 -0.32 -3.90 -18.45
CA TRP A 8 -1.01 -4.95 -17.70
C TRP A 8 -0.04 -5.85 -16.94
N ILE A 9 1.08 -6.26 -17.56
CA ILE A 9 2.13 -7.03 -16.87
C ILE A 9 2.76 -6.20 -15.75
N GLY A 10 3.08 -4.93 -16.00
CA GLY A 10 3.60 -4.04 -14.96
C GLY A 10 2.65 -3.90 -13.77
N GLN A 11 1.36 -3.70 -14.05
CA GLN A 11 0.32 -3.61 -13.04
C GLN A 11 0.18 -4.92 -12.26
N LEU A 12 0.25 -6.07 -12.95
CA LEU A 12 0.15 -7.38 -12.33
C LEU A 12 1.30 -7.59 -11.33
N VAL A 13 2.53 -7.30 -11.74
CA VAL A 13 3.71 -7.39 -10.88
C VAL A 13 3.59 -6.42 -9.69
N SER A 14 3.20 -5.16 -9.93
CA SER A 14 2.98 -4.16 -8.88
C SER A 14 1.93 -4.62 -7.85
N THR A 15 0.83 -5.20 -8.35
CA THR A 15 -0.27 -5.70 -7.51
C THR A 15 0.18 -6.86 -6.64
N ILE A 16 0.86 -7.85 -7.23
CA ILE A 16 1.40 -8.99 -6.48
C ILE A 16 2.41 -8.52 -5.43
N GLY A 17 3.33 -7.63 -5.80
CA GLY A 17 4.32 -7.06 -4.87
C GLY A 17 3.65 -6.35 -3.70
N SER A 18 2.61 -5.56 -3.96
CA SER A 18 1.85 -4.86 -2.92
C SER A 18 1.19 -5.84 -1.93
N TYR A 19 0.55 -6.90 -2.43
CA TYR A 19 -0.03 -7.94 -1.57
C TYR A 19 1.04 -8.70 -0.77
N MET A 20 2.19 -9.00 -1.36
CA MET A 20 3.31 -9.63 -0.67
C MET A 20 3.84 -8.74 0.46
N THR A 21 3.99 -7.43 0.23
CA THR A 21 4.40 -6.47 1.27
C THR A 21 3.41 -6.46 2.43
N VAL A 22 2.10 -6.36 2.16
CA VAL A 22 1.07 -6.38 3.20
C VAL A 22 1.11 -7.69 3.99
N PHE A 23 1.27 -8.82 3.32
CA PHE A 23 1.36 -10.13 3.97
C PHE A 23 2.59 -10.25 4.88
N ALA A 24 3.76 -9.82 4.40
CA ALA A 24 4.99 -9.83 5.20
C ALA A 24 4.88 -8.95 6.45
N LEU A 25 4.30 -7.75 6.30
CA LEU A 25 4.05 -6.84 7.42
C LEU A 25 3.07 -7.43 8.44
N MET A 26 2.04 -8.14 7.98
CA MET A 26 1.07 -8.80 8.85
C MET A 26 1.72 -9.90 9.70
N ILE A 27 2.62 -10.70 9.12
CA ILE A 27 3.41 -11.69 9.85
C ILE A 27 4.34 -11.01 10.85
N TRP A 28 5.02 -9.93 10.46
CA TRP A 28 5.94 -9.21 11.33
C TRP A 28 5.21 -8.61 12.56
N ILE A 29 4.05 -7.98 12.36
CA ILE A 29 3.23 -7.45 13.47
C ILE A 29 2.82 -8.57 14.44
N TRP A 30 2.43 -9.73 13.89
CA TRP A 30 2.07 -10.89 14.70
C TRP A 30 3.26 -11.39 15.53
N GLN A 31 4.45 -11.48 14.94
CA GLN A 31 5.67 -11.90 15.65
C GLN A 31 6.06 -10.92 16.76
N GLU A 32 5.95 -9.61 16.50
CA GLU A 32 6.39 -8.59 17.45
C GLU A 32 5.41 -8.39 18.61
N THR A 33 4.10 -8.45 18.32
CA THR A 33 3.07 -8.11 19.32
C THR A 33 2.40 -9.33 19.94
N GLY A 34 2.36 -10.47 19.25
CA GLY A 34 1.65 -11.68 19.67
C GLY A 34 0.13 -11.52 19.84
N SER A 35 -0.43 -10.36 19.48
CA SER A 35 -1.80 -9.98 19.78
C SER A 35 -2.65 -9.78 18.53
N ALA A 36 -3.76 -10.51 18.45
CA ALA A 36 -4.75 -10.39 17.39
C ALA A 36 -5.45 -9.01 17.37
N THR A 37 -5.54 -8.33 18.53
CA THR A 37 -6.19 -7.00 18.60
C THR A 37 -5.39 -5.93 17.86
N THR A 38 -4.06 -5.99 17.91
CA THR A 38 -3.18 -5.05 17.19
C THR A 38 -3.33 -5.20 15.68
N LEU A 39 -3.41 -6.43 15.17
CA LEU A 39 -3.69 -6.70 13.77
C LEU A 39 -5.06 -6.17 13.34
N ALA A 40 -6.09 -6.39 14.16
CA ALA A 40 -7.44 -5.88 13.88
C ALA A 40 -7.45 -4.35 13.83
N LEU A 41 -6.76 -3.68 14.74
CA LEU A 41 -6.60 -2.22 14.75
C LEU A 41 -5.87 -1.71 13.50
N VAL A 42 -4.74 -2.33 13.11
CA VAL A 42 -4.02 -1.97 11.88
C VAL A 42 -4.91 -2.12 10.65
N THR A 43 -5.68 -3.21 10.58
CA THR A 43 -6.60 -3.47 9.47
C THR A 43 -7.79 -2.49 9.48
N PHE A 44 -8.24 -2.06 10.66
CA PHE A 44 -9.29 -1.04 10.79
C PHE A 44 -8.80 0.33 10.31
N PHE A 45 -7.61 0.74 10.77
CA PHE A 45 -6.98 2.00 10.36
C PHE A 45 -6.52 2.00 8.89
N SER A 46 -6.37 0.85 8.25
CA SER A 46 -6.09 0.78 6.80
C SER A 46 -7.32 0.95 5.91
N GLN A 47 -8.49 0.56 6.40
CA GLN A 47 -9.78 0.66 5.71
C GLN A 47 -10.38 2.07 5.82
N LEU A 48 -10.21 2.73 6.96
CA LEU A 48 -10.75 4.06 7.27
C LEU A 48 -10.36 5.14 6.22
N PRO A 49 -9.10 5.28 5.80
CA PRO A 49 -8.68 6.25 4.79
C PRO A 49 -9.30 5.92 3.44
N ARG A 50 -9.40 4.62 3.11
CA ARG A 50 -9.99 4.15 1.85
C ARG A 50 -11.43 4.60 1.73
N ILE A 51 -12.23 4.44 2.80
CA ILE A 51 -13.63 4.88 2.87
C ILE A 51 -13.72 6.42 2.75
N ALA A 52 -12.84 7.15 3.44
CA ALA A 52 -12.83 8.60 3.40
C ALA A 52 -12.49 9.14 2.00
N VAL A 53 -11.58 8.49 1.28
CA VAL A 53 -11.11 8.90 -0.05
C VAL A 53 -12.02 8.43 -1.18
N THR A 54 -12.77 7.33 -1.00
CA THR A 54 -13.65 6.77 -2.05
C THR A 54 -14.60 7.80 -2.71
N PRO A 55 -15.32 8.66 -1.97
CA PRO A 55 -16.21 9.66 -2.57
C PRO A 55 -15.46 10.74 -3.36
N PHE A 56 -14.23 11.09 -2.95
CA PHE A 56 -13.40 12.06 -3.67
C PHE A 56 -12.68 11.44 -4.87
N ALA A 57 -12.39 10.14 -4.82
CA ALA A 57 -11.70 9.42 -5.88
C ALA A 57 -12.46 9.51 -7.22
N GLY A 58 -13.79 9.44 -7.21
CA GLY A 58 -14.61 9.58 -8.42
C GLY A 58 -14.39 10.92 -9.13
N VAL A 59 -14.41 12.02 -8.38
CA VAL A 59 -14.21 13.38 -8.92
C VAL A 59 -12.78 13.57 -9.47
N ILE A 60 -11.79 12.96 -8.81
CA ILE A 60 -10.38 13.04 -9.22
C ILE A 60 -10.15 12.21 -10.49
N VAL A 61 -10.70 11.00 -10.57
CA VAL A 61 -10.54 10.11 -11.74
C VAL A 61 -11.17 10.71 -13.00
N ASP A 62 -12.27 11.45 -12.86
CA ASP A 62 -12.91 12.11 -14.01
C ASP A 62 -12.14 13.34 -14.49
N ARG A 63 -11.36 13.99 -13.63
CA ARG A 63 -10.59 15.20 -13.98
C ARG A 63 -9.17 14.94 -14.47
N PHE A 64 -8.57 13.80 -14.12
CA PHE A 64 -7.18 13.50 -14.44
C PHE A 64 -7.03 12.33 -15.42
N PRO A 65 -6.01 12.37 -16.31
CA PRO A 65 -5.77 11.26 -17.23
C PRO A 65 -5.38 9.99 -16.44
N ARG A 66 -6.17 8.91 -16.59
CA ARG A 66 -6.02 7.62 -15.89
C ARG A 66 -4.57 7.10 -15.83
N LYS A 67 -3.81 7.25 -16.92
CA LYS A 67 -2.41 6.82 -16.99
C LYS A 67 -1.50 7.52 -15.97
N ARG A 68 -1.74 8.81 -15.68
CA ARG A 68 -0.95 9.54 -14.67
C ARG A 68 -1.32 9.11 -13.26
N LEU A 69 -2.61 8.88 -12.98
CA LEU A 69 -3.07 8.39 -11.69
C LEU A 69 -2.49 7.01 -11.35
N MET A 70 -2.51 6.08 -12.31
CA MET A 70 -1.89 4.75 -12.14
C MET A 70 -0.40 4.85 -11.83
N LEU A 71 0.34 5.67 -12.58
CA LEU A 71 1.77 5.88 -12.34
C LEU A 71 2.05 6.49 -10.96
N LEU A 72 1.22 7.44 -10.52
CA LEU A 72 1.38 8.11 -9.23
C LEU A 72 1.17 7.14 -8.07
N GLY A 73 0.14 6.29 -8.16
CA GLY A 73 -0.11 5.22 -7.18
C GLY A 73 1.04 4.21 -7.12
N ASP A 74 1.54 3.75 -8.28
CA ASP A 74 2.68 2.82 -8.33
C ASP A 74 3.95 3.45 -7.73
N ILE A 75 4.22 4.74 -7.96
CA ILE A 75 5.35 5.45 -7.37
C ILE A 75 5.21 5.56 -5.85
N VAL A 76 4.01 5.89 -5.35
CA VAL A 76 3.75 5.99 -3.91
C VAL A 76 3.91 4.62 -3.24
N ALA A 77 3.38 3.56 -3.84
CA ALA A 77 3.51 2.18 -3.35
C ALA A 77 4.98 1.72 -3.35
N ALA A 78 5.72 1.99 -4.43
CA ALA A 78 7.14 1.66 -4.53
C ALA A 78 7.97 2.41 -3.49
N ALA A 79 7.74 3.72 -3.33
CA ALA A 79 8.43 4.53 -2.33
C ALA A 79 8.12 4.06 -0.90
N GLY A 80 6.85 3.78 -0.59
CA GLY A 80 6.43 3.27 0.72
C GLY A 80 7.07 1.92 1.04
N THR A 81 7.09 1.00 0.08
CA THR A 81 7.75 -0.31 0.23
C THR A 81 9.26 -0.16 0.46
N LEU A 82 9.91 0.76 -0.25
CA LEU A 82 11.35 1.01 -0.12
C LEU A 82 11.71 1.61 1.25
N VAL A 83 10.92 2.56 1.73
CA VAL A 83 11.07 3.15 3.08
C VAL A 83 10.93 2.09 4.17
N VAL A 84 9.92 1.21 4.07
CA VAL A 84 9.75 0.10 5.03
C VAL A 84 10.93 -0.87 4.98
N GLY A 85 11.39 -1.23 3.79
CA GLY A 85 12.55 -2.11 3.62
C GLY A 85 13.82 -1.54 4.27
N LEU A 86 14.07 -0.24 4.10
CA LEU A 86 15.20 0.45 4.72
C LEU A 86 15.07 0.52 6.25
N LEU A 87 13.89 0.85 6.76
CA LEU A 87 13.63 0.91 8.20
C LEU A 87 13.76 -0.48 8.86
N PHE A 88 13.31 -1.53 8.17
CA PHE A 88 13.49 -2.91 8.61
C PHE A 88 14.97 -3.29 8.68
N TRP A 89 15.76 -2.96 7.65
CA TRP A 89 17.20 -3.23 7.65
C TRP A 89 17.90 -2.53 8.82
N GLN A 90 17.51 -1.30 9.14
CA GLN A 90 18.07 -0.51 10.24
C GLN A 90 17.60 -0.97 11.63
N GLY A 91 16.66 -1.91 11.73
CA GLY A 91 16.08 -2.36 12.99
C GLY A 91 15.27 -1.29 13.72
N GLN A 92 14.88 -0.21 13.04
CA GLN A 92 14.10 0.91 13.59
C GLN A 92 12.61 0.81 13.22
N LEU A 93 12.16 -0.37 12.78
CA LEU A 93 10.78 -0.56 12.34
C LEU A 93 9.84 -0.48 13.55
N GLN A 94 9.07 0.61 13.61
CA GLN A 94 8.05 0.84 14.62
C GLN A 94 6.64 0.70 14.03
N LEU A 95 5.67 0.32 14.86
CA LEU A 95 4.24 0.20 14.51
C LEU A 95 3.67 1.47 13.82
N TRP A 96 4.18 2.66 14.13
CA TRP A 96 3.73 3.90 13.49
C TRP A 96 4.03 3.97 11.99
N HIS A 97 5.18 3.45 11.55
CA HIS A 97 5.55 3.40 10.13
C HIS A 97 4.62 2.46 9.35
N LEU A 98 4.17 1.39 9.98
CA LEU A 98 3.21 0.45 9.41
C LEU A 98 1.86 1.10 9.16
N TYR A 99 1.33 1.86 10.12
CA TYR A 99 0.08 2.59 9.90
C TYR A 99 0.20 3.50 8.67
N VAL A 100 1.25 4.31 8.57
CA VAL A 100 1.45 5.24 7.44
C VAL A 100 1.55 4.51 6.10
N VAL A 101 2.34 3.44 6.02
CA VAL A 101 2.60 2.75 4.75
C VAL A 101 1.38 1.96 4.30
N VAL A 102 0.68 1.30 5.22
CA VAL A 102 -0.55 0.58 4.89
C VAL A 102 -1.66 1.55 4.46
N THR A 103 -1.72 2.75 5.04
CA THR A 103 -2.63 3.82 4.62
C THR A 103 -2.32 4.30 3.19
N LEU A 104 -1.04 4.44 2.86
CA LEU A 104 -0.60 4.85 1.52
C LEU A 104 -0.81 3.75 0.47
N LEU A 105 -0.60 2.49 0.84
CA LEU A 105 -0.82 1.34 -0.04
C LEU A 105 -2.31 1.07 -0.31
N SER A 106 -3.21 1.51 0.58
CA SER A 106 -4.66 1.28 0.44
C SER A 106 -5.39 2.35 -0.37
N LEU A 107 -4.74 3.49 -0.64
CA LEU A 107 -5.23 4.62 -1.47
C LEU A 107 -5.03 4.35 -2.97
#